data_AF-A0A7S1NNC9-F1
#
_entry.id   AF-A0A7S1NNC9-F1
#
_cell.length_a   1.000
_cell.length_b   1.000
_cell.length_c   1.000
_cell.angle_alpha   90.00
_cell.angle_beta   90.00
_cell.angle_gamma   90.00
#
_symmetry.space_group_name_H-M   'P 1'
#
loop_
_entity.id
_entity.type
_entity.pdbx_description
1 polymer ?
#
loop_
_entity_poly.entity_id
_entity_poly.type
_entity_poly.pdbx_seq_one_letter_code
_entity_poly.pdbx_strand_id
1 'polypeptide(L)'
;LIACFGEQGIPDEPLLQALLTGKPTRLESKFRLTYNMILNLLRVEHFGVEDMLRRSFSELRAARLVPQHRRQLEEAERALAALPPLTCILGEPEIEEYYGLYEQWQGAERDMKPRLAKNKHLASSLTTGRVVVVRTPAYGHTLGYVVKAIPSPGRPRL
;
A
#
# COMPACT_ATOMS: atom_id res chain seq x y z
N LEU A 1 -6.22 -30.79 31.32
CA LEU A 1 -4.96 -31.17 32.00
C LEU A 1 -3.81 -30.85 31.06
N ILE A 2 -3.04 -29.79 31.31
CA ILE A 2 -1.78 -29.55 30.59
C ILE A 2 -0.77 -30.47 31.25
N ALA A 3 -0.41 -31.55 30.56
CA ALA A 3 0.55 -32.50 31.09
C ALA A 3 1.96 -32.09 30.65
N CYS A 4 2.74 -31.58 31.60
CA CYS A 4 4.15 -31.27 31.39
C CYS A 4 4.96 -32.58 31.45
N PHE A 5 4.99 -33.31 30.34
CA PHE A 5 5.87 -34.48 30.18
C PHE A 5 7.13 -34.06 29.40
N GLY A 6 8.16 -33.62 30.13
CA GLY A 6 9.48 -33.30 29.58
C GLY A 6 10.38 -32.57 30.58
N GLU A 7 11.71 -32.64 30.37
CA GLU A 7 12.73 -32.00 31.22
C GLU A 7 12.72 -30.45 31.18
N GLN A 8 11.87 -29.86 30.33
CA GLN A 8 11.67 -28.43 30.25
C GLN A 8 10.52 -28.07 31.20
N GLY A 9 10.82 -27.28 32.23
CA GLY A 9 9.89 -26.87 33.27
C GLY A 9 8.67 -26.08 32.77
N ILE A 10 7.87 -25.58 33.72
CA ILE A 10 6.61 -24.86 33.45
C ILE A 10 6.85 -23.72 32.43
N PRO A 11 6.10 -23.66 31.32
CA PRO A 11 6.24 -22.58 30.35
C PRO A 11 5.88 -21.22 30.96
N ASP A 12 6.49 -20.15 30.45
CA ASP A 12 6.27 -18.77 30.92
C ASP A 12 4.78 -18.40 30.95
N GLU A 13 4.38 -17.63 31.96
CA GLU A 13 3.01 -17.14 32.19
C GLU A 13 2.29 -16.62 30.93
N PRO A 14 2.89 -15.76 30.07
CA PRO A 14 2.22 -15.28 28.86
C PRO A 14 1.96 -16.39 27.83
N LEU A 15 2.82 -17.40 27.74
CA LEU A 15 2.62 -18.54 26.83
C LEU A 15 1.46 -19.41 27.34
N LEU A 16 1.40 -19.64 28.64
CA LEU A 16 0.32 -20.40 29.27
C LEU A 16 -1.03 -19.67 29.12
N GLN A 17 -1.05 -18.36 29.31
CA GLN A 17 -2.25 -17.53 29.12
C GLN A 17 -2.70 -17.57 27.66
N ALA A 18 -1.78 -17.49 26.70
CA ALA A 18 -2.09 -17.61 25.27
C ALA A 18 -2.62 -19.01 24.88
N LEU A 19 -2.12 -20.08 25.50
CA LEU A 19 -2.60 -21.44 25.24
C LEU A 19 -3.98 -21.72 25.85
N LEU A 20 -4.26 -21.19 27.05
CA LEU A 20 -5.51 -21.43 27.76
C LEU A 20 -6.65 -20.48 27.35
N THR A 21 -6.31 -19.21 27.12
CA THR A 21 -7.30 -18.13 26.90
C THR A 21 -7.03 -17.29 25.67
N GLY A 22 -5.94 -17.56 24.94
CA GLY A 22 -5.62 -16.85 23.72
C GLY A 22 -6.60 -17.15 22.59
N LYS A 23 -6.58 -16.28 21.58
CA LYS A 23 -7.38 -16.49 20.38
C LYS A 23 -6.88 -17.73 19.65
N PRO A 24 -7.77 -18.65 19.23
CA PRO A 24 -7.35 -19.82 18.47
C PRO A 24 -6.65 -19.39 17.18
N THR A 25 -5.62 -20.14 16.78
CA THR A 25 -4.89 -19.86 15.55
C THR A 25 -5.84 -19.97 14.36
N ARG A 26 -5.74 -19.01 13.44
CA ARG A 26 -6.58 -19.03 12.24
C ARG A 26 -6.19 -20.21 11.37
N LEU A 27 -7.17 -21.03 11.00
CA LEU A 27 -6.95 -22.10 10.03
C LEU A 27 -6.52 -21.49 8.68
N GLU A 28 -5.33 -21.87 8.23
CA GLU A 28 -4.80 -21.51 6.94
C GLU A 28 -4.70 -22.74 6.07
N SER A 29 -5.18 -22.65 4.83
CA SER A 29 -5.00 -23.72 3.85
C SER A 29 -3.52 -23.97 3.62
N LYS A 30 -3.06 -25.22 3.82
CA LYS A 30 -1.71 -25.67 3.44
C LYS A 30 -1.70 -26.38 2.09
N PHE A 31 -2.73 -26.13 1.28
CA PHE A 31 -2.86 -26.72 -0.04
C PHE A 31 -1.62 -26.42 -0.90
N ARG A 32 -1.01 -27.47 -1.44
CA ARG A 32 0.15 -27.40 -2.33
C ARG A 32 -0.05 -28.40 -3.46
N LEU A 33 0.21 -27.96 -4.70
CA LEU A 33 0.20 -28.86 -5.84
C LEU A 33 1.39 -29.80 -5.76
N THR A 34 1.14 -31.11 -5.78
CA THR A 34 2.20 -32.13 -5.89
C THR A 34 2.15 -32.79 -7.26
N TYR A 35 3.29 -33.30 -7.73
CA TYR A 35 3.39 -33.90 -9.07
C TYR A 35 2.42 -35.09 -9.24
N ASN A 36 2.32 -35.94 -8.21
CA ASN A 36 1.40 -37.08 -8.20
C ASN A 36 -0.07 -36.64 -8.34
N MET A 37 -0.44 -35.54 -7.68
CA MET A 37 -1.78 -34.96 -7.76
C MET A 37 -2.06 -34.41 -9.17
N ILE A 38 -1.10 -33.71 -9.78
CA ILE A 38 -1.22 -33.22 -11.16
C ILE A 38 -1.42 -34.39 -12.14
N LEU A 39 -0.62 -35.45 -12.01
CA LEU A 39 -0.77 -36.65 -12.85
C LEU A 39 -2.13 -37.34 -12.66
N ASN A 40 -2.62 -37.44 -11.41
CA ASN A 40 -3.92 -38.03 -11.14
C ASN A 40 -5.08 -37.18 -11.67
N LEU A 41 -4.95 -35.85 -11.65
CA LEU A 41 -5.96 -34.94 -12.23
C LEU A 41 -6.02 -35.08 -13.75
N LEU A 42 -4.86 -35.16 -14.42
CA LEU A 42 -4.80 -35.37 -15.87
C LEU A 42 -5.37 -36.74 -16.30
N ARG A 43 -5.37 -37.72 -15.41
CA ARG A 43 -5.95 -39.06 -15.65
C ARG A 43 -7.48 -39.08 -15.53
N VAL A 44 -8.07 -38.16 -14.78
CA VAL A 44 -9.52 -38.07 -14.59
C VAL A 44 -10.08 -37.06 -15.59
N GLU A 45 -10.78 -37.54 -16.62
CA GLU A 45 -11.27 -36.72 -17.75
C GLU A 45 -12.21 -35.56 -17.38
N HIS A 46 -12.74 -35.51 -16.16
CA HIS A 46 -13.76 -34.54 -15.74
C HIS A 46 -13.32 -33.61 -14.60
N PHE A 47 -12.05 -33.62 -14.19
CA PHE A 47 -11.58 -32.79 -13.08
C PHE A 47 -10.22 -32.14 -13.37
N GLY A 48 -10.25 -30.89 -13.82
CA GLY A 48 -9.04 -30.12 -14.09
C GLY A 48 -8.34 -29.66 -12.81
N VAL A 49 -7.06 -29.30 -12.94
CA VAL A 49 -6.27 -28.68 -11.85
C VAL A 49 -6.89 -27.36 -11.41
N GLU A 50 -7.52 -26.64 -12.33
CA GLU A 50 -8.23 -25.38 -12.08
C GLU A 50 -9.43 -25.56 -11.15
N ASP A 51 -10.21 -26.63 -11.32
CA ASP A 51 -11.34 -26.94 -10.44
C ASP A 51 -10.89 -27.36 -9.05
N MET A 52 -9.75 -28.05 -8.98
CA MET A 52 -9.14 -28.40 -7.70
C MET A 52 -8.66 -27.15 -6.96
N LEU A 53 -8.05 -26.20 -7.67
CA LEU A 53 -7.60 -24.93 -7.10
C LEU A 53 -8.77 -24.07 -6.62
N ARG A 54 -9.84 -23.94 -7.41
CA ARG A 54 -11.06 -23.19 -7.02
C ARG A 54 -11.75 -23.75 -5.78
N ARG A 55 -11.76 -25.08 -5.63
CA ARG A 55 -12.34 -25.76 -4.46
C ARG A 55 -11.39 -25.82 -3.27
N SER A 56 -10.11 -25.51 -3.47
CA SER A 56 -9.13 -25.47 -2.38
C SER A 56 -9.32 -24.23 -1.49
N PHE A 57 -9.13 -24.39 -0.18
CA PHE A 57 -9.37 -23.32 0.80
C PHE A 57 -8.42 -22.12 0.69
N SER A 58 -7.41 -22.15 -0.19
CA SER A 58 -6.50 -21.03 -0.42
C SER A 58 -7.20 -19.86 -1.13
N GLU A 59 -8.13 -20.15 -2.05
CA GLU A 59 -8.87 -19.10 -2.78
C GLU A 59 -10.04 -18.53 -1.97
N LEU A 60 -10.50 -19.23 -0.93
CA LEU A 60 -11.65 -18.81 -0.11
C LEU A 60 -11.46 -17.42 0.51
N ARG A 61 -10.22 -17.01 0.81
CA ARG A 61 -9.95 -15.64 1.30
C ARG A 61 -10.23 -14.59 0.24
N ALA A 62 -9.76 -14.80 -0.99
CA ALA A 62 -10.02 -13.91 -2.11
C ALA A 62 -11.52 -13.89 -2.45
N ALA A 63 -12.16 -15.07 -2.50
CA ALA A 63 -13.60 -15.20 -2.74
C ALA A 63 -14.47 -14.47 -1.69
N ARG A 64 -14.04 -14.45 -0.42
CA ARG A 64 -14.72 -13.70 0.65
C ARG A 64 -14.61 -12.18 0.50
N LEU A 65 -13.56 -11.68 -0.17
CA LEU A 65 -13.36 -10.24 -0.40
C LEU A 65 -14.11 -9.73 -1.64
N VAL A 66 -14.45 -10.62 -2.59
CA VAL A 66 -15.24 -10.27 -3.80
C VAL A 66 -16.50 -9.46 -3.49
N PRO A 67 -17.40 -9.86 -2.56
CA PRO A 67 -18.60 -9.07 -2.27
C PRO A 67 -18.26 -7.69 -1.70
N GLN A 68 -17.19 -7.55 -0.91
CA GLN A 68 -16.73 -6.26 -0.41
C GLN A 68 -16.22 -5.38 -1.54
N HIS A 69 -15.39 -5.90 -2.44
CA HIS A 69 -14.88 -5.16 -3.59
C HIS A 69 -16.01 -4.74 -4.54
N ARG A 70 -17.01 -5.60 -4.75
CA ARG A 70 -18.21 -5.25 -5.54
C ARG A 70 -18.96 -4.07 -4.94
N ARG A 71 -19.17 -4.07 -3.62
CA ARG A 71 -19.81 -2.93 -2.93
C ARG A 71 -19.01 -1.64 -3.10
N GLN A 72 -17.69 -1.70 -2.93
CA GLN A 72 -16.81 -0.54 -3.13
C GLN A 72 -16.86 0.00 -4.57
N LEU A 73 -16.95 -0.90 -5.55
CA LEU A 73 -17.06 -0.53 -6.95
C LEU A 73 -18.41 0.14 -7.24
N GLU A 74 -19.52 -0.43 -6.76
CA GLU A 74 -20.84 0.18 -6.87
C GLU A 74 -20.92 1.55 -6.18
N GLU A 75 -20.31 1.70 -5.00
CA GLU A 75 -20.22 2.97 -4.28
C GLU A 75 -19.43 4.01 -5.07
N ALA A 76 -18.29 3.61 -5.65
CA ALA A 76 -17.45 4.48 -6.47
C ALA A 76 -18.16 4.89 -7.78
N GLU A 77 -18.85 3.97 -8.45
CA GLU A 77 -19.65 4.26 -9.64
C GLU A 77 -20.80 5.21 -9.34
N ARG A 78 -21.51 5.02 -8.22
CA ARG A 78 -22.55 5.96 -7.77
C ARG A 78 -21.99 7.34 -7.45
N ALA A 79 -20.83 7.39 -6.78
CA ALA A 79 -20.16 8.66 -6.50
C ALA A 79 -19.74 9.37 -7.79
N LEU A 80 -19.20 8.63 -8.77
CA LEU A 80 -18.83 9.16 -10.09
C LEU A 80 -20.06 9.70 -10.84
N ALA A 81 -21.16 8.94 -10.84
CA ALA A 81 -22.40 9.35 -11.50
C ALA A 81 -23.10 10.55 -10.82
N ALA A 82 -22.84 10.78 -9.52
CA ALA A 82 -23.35 11.93 -8.79
C ALA A 82 -22.56 13.22 -9.03
N LEU A 83 -21.37 13.14 -9.63
CA LEU A 83 -20.58 14.32 -9.97
C LEU A 83 -21.21 15.07 -11.16
N PRO A 84 -21.12 16.41 -11.18
CA PRO A 84 -21.58 17.19 -12.32
C PRO A 84 -20.77 16.86 -13.57
N PRO A 85 -21.37 16.94 -14.77
CA PRO A 85 -20.63 16.75 -16.02
C PRO A 85 -19.52 17.81 -16.11
N LEU A 86 -18.32 17.36 -16.50
CA LEU A 86 -17.16 18.23 -16.66
C LEU A 86 -17.33 19.07 -17.91
N THR A 87 -17.63 20.35 -17.76
CA THR A 87 -17.62 21.30 -18.88
C THR A 87 -16.20 21.83 -19.07
N CYS A 88 -15.49 21.35 -20.10
CA CYS A 88 -14.16 21.87 -20.40
C CYS A 88 -14.26 23.30 -20.98
N ILE A 89 -13.55 24.25 -20.36
CA ILE A 89 -13.49 25.65 -20.83
C ILE A 89 -12.69 25.75 -22.14
N LEU A 90 -11.77 24.82 -22.38
CA LEU A 90 -10.84 24.79 -23.52
C LEU A 90 -11.30 23.84 -24.65
N GLY A 91 -12.38 23.07 -24.44
CA GLY A 91 -12.91 22.07 -25.39
C GLY A 91 -12.61 20.62 -25.00
N GLU A 92 -13.46 19.69 -25.41
CA GLU A 92 -13.22 18.23 -25.28
C GLU A 92 -12.46 17.71 -26.51
N PRO A 93 -11.50 16.77 -26.40
CA PRO A 93 -11.12 15.93 -25.25
C PRO A 93 -9.74 16.27 -24.64
N GLU A 94 -9.45 17.56 -24.41
CA GLU A 94 -8.11 18.00 -23.99
C GLU A 94 -7.86 17.83 -22.48
N ILE A 95 -8.92 17.65 -21.68
CA ILE A 95 -8.80 17.59 -20.21
C ILE A 95 -8.19 16.27 -19.72
N GLU A 96 -8.48 15.14 -20.38
CA GLU A 96 -7.89 13.85 -20.05
C GLU A 96 -6.39 13.83 -20.34
N GLU A 97 -5.96 14.40 -21.47
CA GLU A 97 -4.54 14.50 -21.83
C GLU A 97 -3.78 15.41 -20.86
N TYR A 98 -4.36 16.57 -20.54
CA TYR A 98 -3.81 17.47 -19.53
C TYR A 98 -3.65 16.77 -18.17
N TYR A 99 -4.68 16.02 -17.74
CA TYR A 99 -4.62 15.28 -16.48
C TYR A 99 -3.54 14.20 -16.52
N GLY A 100 -3.40 13.48 -17.63
CA GLY A 100 -2.34 12.50 -17.82
C GLY A 100 -0.94 13.12 -17.74
N LEU A 101 -0.73 14.27 -18.36
CA LEU A 101 0.54 15.02 -18.25
C LEU A 101 0.79 15.50 -16.80
N TYR A 102 -0.26 15.97 -16.13
CA TYR A 102 -0.19 16.40 -14.74
C TYR A 102 0.18 15.25 -13.78
N GLU A 103 -0.36 14.05 -14.00
CA GLU A 103 -0.03 12.85 -13.24
C GLU A 103 1.44 12.45 -13.44
N GLN A 104 1.93 12.48 -14.69
CA GLN A 104 3.34 12.24 -14.99
C GLN A 104 4.25 13.26 -14.30
N TRP A 105 3.87 14.55 -14.35
CA TRP A 105 4.59 15.62 -13.66
C TRP A 105 4.61 15.40 -12.14
N GLN A 106 3.48 15.02 -11.52
CA GLN A 106 3.42 14.70 -10.10
C GLN A 106 4.32 13.50 -9.73
N GLY A 107 4.35 12.47 -10.58
CA GLY A 107 5.25 11.33 -10.42
C GLY A 107 6.71 11.76 -10.42
N ALA A 108 7.13 12.51 -11.44
CA ALA A 108 8.48 13.05 -11.55
C ALA A 108 8.83 13.98 -10.38
N GLU A 109 7.90 14.81 -9.92
CA GLU A 109 8.09 15.71 -8.78
C GLU A 109 8.30 14.91 -7.48
N ARG A 110 7.54 13.82 -7.28
CA ARG A 110 7.66 12.94 -6.11
C ARG A 110 9.03 12.25 -6.05
N ASP A 111 9.59 11.89 -7.19
CA ASP A 111 10.92 11.28 -7.29
C ASP A 111 12.05 12.32 -7.17
N MET A 112 11.83 13.53 -7.69
CA MET A 112 12.82 14.61 -7.68
C MET A 112 12.96 15.27 -6.30
N LYS A 113 11.86 15.51 -5.59
CA LYS A 113 11.84 16.14 -4.24
C LYS A 113 12.83 15.54 -3.24
N PRO A 114 12.89 14.21 -3.02
CA PRO A 114 13.84 13.62 -2.08
C PRO A 114 15.29 13.74 -2.56
N ARG A 115 15.53 13.74 -3.87
CA ARG A 115 16.87 13.96 -4.45
C ARG A 115 17.34 15.40 -4.23
N LEU A 116 16.44 16.37 -4.44
CA LEU A 116 16.70 17.77 -4.16
C LEU A 116 16.99 18.01 -2.68
N ALA A 117 16.22 17.41 -1.77
CA ALA A 117 16.44 17.53 -0.33
C ALA A 117 17.83 17.02 0.12
N LYS A 118 18.39 16.03 -0.58
CA LYS A 118 19.74 15.49 -0.32
C LYS A 118 20.86 16.27 -1.04
N ASN A 119 20.51 17.19 -1.93
CA ASN A 119 21.49 17.95 -2.71
C ASN A 119 22.14 19.05 -1.86
N LYS A 120 23.45 18.92 -1.62
CA LYS A 120 24.24 19.88 -0.85
C LYS A 120 24.27 21.28 -1.47
N HIS A 121 24.20 21.39 -2.80
CA HIS A 121 24.16 22.69 -3.49
C HIS A 121 22.86 23.43 -3.22
N LEU A 122 21.72 22.72 -3.23
CA LEU A 122 20.43 23.31 -2.89
C LEU A 122 20.44 23.82 -1.45
N ALA A 123 20.95 23.01 -0.51
CA ALA A 123 21.08 23.42 0.89
C ALA A 123 21.96 24.68 1.06
N SER A 124 23.08 24.78 0.34
CA SER A 124 23.92 25.98 0.35
C SER A 124 23.26 27.20 -0.28
N SER A 125 22.33 26.98 -1.21
CA SER A 125 21.60 28.04 -1.88
C SER A 125 20.43 28.57 -1.05
N LEU A 126 19.94 27.87 -0.02
CA LEU A 126 18.84 28.36 0.82
C LEU A 126 19.33 29.39 1.85
N THR A 127 19.75 30.57 1.38
CA THR A 127 20.19 31.67 2.24
C THR A 127 19.00 32.40 2.85
N THR A 128 19.21 33.04 4.00
CA THR A 128 18.20 33.91 4.63
C THR A 128 17.71 34.97 3.65
N GLY A 129 16.40 35.21 3.62
CA GLY A 129 15.75 36.18 2.75
C GLY A 129 15.33 35.65 1.37
N ARG A 130 15.63 34.41 1.01
CA ARG A 130 15.14 33.82 -0.25
C ARG A 130 13.67 33.40 -0.16
N VAL A 131 12.93 33.68 -1.22
CA VAL A 131 11.53 33.25 -1.39
C VAL A 131 11.51 31.80 -1.88
N VAL A 132 10.67 30.99 -1.25
CA VAL A 132 10.45 29.58 -1.56
C VAL A 132 8.96 29.31 -1.65
N VAL A 133 8.57 28.41 -2.55
CA VAL A 133 7.20 27.88 -2.61
C VAL A 133 7.15 26.64 -1.73
N VAL A 134 6.31 26.67 -0.69
CA VAL A 134 6.10 25.55 0.23
C VAL A 134 4.71 24.99 -0.02
N ARG A 135 4.61 23.67 -0.17
CA ARG A 135 3.31 22.99 -0.23
C ARG A 135 3.00 22.38 1.13
N THR A 136 1.93 22.85 1.78
CA THR A 136 1.43 22.27 3.04
C THR A 136 0.04 21.67 2.83
N PRO A 137 -0.33 20.62 3.59
CA PRO A 137 -1.66 20.02 3.49
C PRO A 137 -2.79 20.99 3.90
N ALA A 138 -2.50 21.96 4.78
CA ALA A 138 -3.48 22.93 5.26
C ALA A 138 -3.72 24.10 4.29
N TYR A 139 -2.68 24.59 3.63
CA TYR A 139 -2.76 25.84 2.83
C TYR A 139 -2.39 25.65 1.36
N GLY A 140 -2.13 24.43 0.90
CA GLY A 140 -1.71 24.17 -0.47
C GLY A 140 -0.34 24.79 -0.78
N HIS A 141 -0.18 25.34 -1.98
CA HIS A 141 1.04 26.03 -2.41
C HIS A 141 1.06 27.47 -1.87
N THR A 142 1.96 27.75 -0.93
CA THR A 142 2.14 29.08 -0.35
C THR A 142 3.56 29.58 -0.54
N LEU A 143 3.69 30.90 -0.64
CA LEU A 143 4.99 31.56 -0.63
C LEU A 143 5.48 31.72 0.81
N GLY A 144 6.74 31.37 1.03
CA GLY A 144 7.44 31.61 2.28
C GLY A 144 8.82 32.19 2.00
N TYR A 145 9.48 32.67 3.05
CA TYR A 145 10.87 33.11 2.97
C TYR A 145 11.72 32.35 3.98
N VAL A 146 12.98 32.09 3.62
CA VAL A 146 13.92 31.40 4.50
C VAL A 146 14.36 32.36 5.61
N VAL A 147 13.96 32.08 6.85
CA VAL A 147 14.37 32.88 8.03
C VAL A 147 15.76 32.44 8.52
N LYS A 148 15.98 31.13 8.61
CA LYS A 148 17.22 30.54 9.10
C LYS A 148 17.41 29.16 8.49
N ALA A 149 18.46 28.99 7.70
CA ALA A 149 18.89 27.67 7.27
C ALA A 149 19.72 27.02 8.38
N ILE A 150 19.32 25.82 8.82
CA ILE A 150 20.11 25.03 9.76
C ILE A 150 21.18 24.32 8.93
N PRO A 151 22.48 24.61 9.12
CA PRO A 151 23.52 23.89 8.42
C PRO A 151 23.49 22.42 8.85
N SER A 152 23.66 21.50 7.89
CA SER A 152 23.85 20.08 8.19
C SER A 152 25.00 19.90 9.19
N PRO A 153 24.89 19.01 10.19
CA PRO A 153 25.94 18.79 11.19
C PRO A 153 27.23 18.36 10.47
N GLY A 154 28.21 19.27 10.41
CA GLY A 154 29.45 19.03 9.67
C GLY A 154 30.20 20.25 9.12
N ARG A 155 29.69 21.49 9.27
CA ARG A 155 30.50 22.69 9.04
C ARG A 155 30.82 23.41 10.35
N PRO A 156 32.08 23.41 10.82
CA PRO A 156 32.51 24.41 11.78
C PRO A 156 32.46 25.79 11.12
N ARG A 157 31.99 26.78 11.89
CA ARG A 157 32.00 28.19 11.47
C ARG A 157 33.42 28.72 11.62
N LEU A 158 33.98 29.27 10.55
CA LEU A 158 35.06 30.25 10.62
C LEU A 158 34.45 31.62 10.90
#